data_AF-G5QKH4-F1
#
_entry.id   AF-G5QKH4-F1
#
_cell.length_a   1.000
_cell.length_b   1.000
_cell.length_c   1.000
_cell.angle_alpha   90.00
_cell.angle_beta   90.00
_cell.angle_gamma   90.00
#
_symmetry.space_group_name_H-M   'P 1'
#
loop_
_entity.id
_entity.type
_entity.pdbx_description
1 polymer ?
#
loop_
_entity_poly.entity_id
_entity_poly.type
_entity_poly.pdbx_seq_one_letter_code
_entity_poly.pdbx_strand_id
1 'polypeptide(L)'
;MNVRKLRENRKQQLLQQIAQQRQILSVLKIDWLRLTAPVDRGWQSLYQWRAFIVPGIGIAVFCAIKSKPRRLIIWPHRAVRNVLTRRITMNIVFLGIDLAKNVFQLCGVNQAGKPVYTKRTGRKELLQTLANIPACLIGIEASTGAFYWQREFEKLGHKVKIISPQYVKPFVRGQKNDGNDAQAIAVALMQPTMQFVPPKSPEQQDIQALHRARQRIVNHRTATVCQIRGLLLDRGIPIGSAISRARRAIPLILEDAENGLSSRMRRTIAELYDLFNDLGRRIHFFDKEIETVFRQSEACQRIAKVKGIGPKTATAVVAAIGKGTEFKNGCCMTGSGSTPAFEWRQAGADEYDEKRRQASADTFYSWCPRCRQGCHE
;
A
#
# COMPACT_ATOMS: atom_id res chain seq x y z
N MET A 1 6.02 39.60 -74.45
CA MET A 1 7.26 39.37 -73.65
C MET A 1 7.86 38.02 -74.07
N ASN A 2 9.12 38.00 -74.50
CA ASN A 2 9.66 36.92 -75.36
C ASN A 2 10.04 35.67 -74.55
N VAL A 3 9.29 34.57 -74.70
CA VAL A 3 9.41 33.31 -73.92
C VAL A 3 10.83 32.72 -73.97
N ARG A 4 11.56 32.93 -75.07
CA ARG A 4 12.97 32.50 -75.20
C ARG A 4 13.89 33.18 -74.19
N LYS A 5 13.75 34.50 -74.02
CA LYS A 5 14.57 35.30 -73.10
C LYS A 5 14.33 34.90 -71.63
N LEU A 6 13.08 34.52 -71.31
CA LEU A 6 12.73 33.99 -69.98
C LEU A 6 13.40 32.63 -69.71
N ARG A 7 13.44 31.72 -70.71
CA ARG A 7 14.12 30.43 -70.57
C ARG A 7 15.62 30.58 -70.41
N GLU A 8 16.25 31.51 -71.13
CA GLU A 8 17.69 31.79 -71.02
C GLU A 8 18.05 32.35 -69.64
N ASN A 9 17.28 33.32 -69.13
CA ASN A 9 17.48 33.84 -67.78
C ASN A 9 17.30 32.76 -66.71
N ARG A 10 16.27 31.90 -66.85
CA ARG A 10 16.04 30.78 -65.93
C ARG A 10 17.16 29.73 -66.02
N LYS A 11 17.70 29.47 -67.20
CA LYS A 11 18.87 28.59 -67.40
C LYS A 11 20.10 29.16 -66.70
N GLN A 12 20.37 30.46 -66.82
CA GLN A 12 21.51 31.08 -66.13
C GLN A 12 21.35 31.07 -64.61
N GLN A 13 20.15 31.32 -64.09
CA GLN A 13 19.88 31.20 -62.65
C GLN A 13 20.11 29.78 -62.13
N LEU A 14 19.65 28.76 -62.87
CA LEU A 14 19.88 27.36 -62.49
C LEU A 14 21.37 26.99 -62.51
N LEU A 15 22.13 27.47 -63.50
CA LEU A 15 23.57 27.24 -63.57
C LEU A 15 24.32 27.88 -62.38
N GLN A 16 23.91 29.10 -61.98
CA GLN A 16 24.46 29.75 -60.79
C GLN A 16 24.13 28.98 -59.50
N GLN A 17 22.88 28.49 -59.36
CA GLN A 17 22.49 27.65 -58.23
C GLN A 17 23.28 26.35 -58.16
N ILE A 18 23.49 25.68 -59.29
CA ILE A 18 24.30 24.44 -59.35
C ILE A 18 25.75 24.73 -58.95
N ALA A 19 26.33 25.85 -59.40
CA ALA A 19 27.68 26.24 -59.03
C ALA A 19 27.82 26.51 -57.52
N GLN A 20 26.84 27.22 -56.92
CA GLN A 20 26.80 27.46 -55.47
C GLN A 20 26.63 26.16 -54.68
N GLN A 21 25.73 25.27 -55.10
CA GLN A 21 25.55 23.97 -54.46
C GLN A 21 26.84 23.14 -54.48
N ARG A 22 27.61 23.16 -55.58
CA ARG A 22 28.89 22.45 -55.67
C ARG A 22 29.93 23.01 -54.69
N GLN A 23 29.99 24.32 -54.48
CA GLN A 23 30.87 24.92 -53.48
C GLN A 23 30.46 24.57 -52.05
N ILE A 24 29.16 24.57 -51.76
CA ILE A 24 28.67 24.18 -50.42
C ILE A 24 28.99 22.71 -50.14
N LEU A 25 28.76 21.83 -51.11
CA LEU A 25 29.08 20.40 -50.98
C LEU A 25 30.58 20.14 -50.79
N SER A 26 31.46 20.91 -51.45
CA SER A 26 32.90 20.75 -51.27
C SER A 26 33.37 21.18 -49.88
N VAL A 27 32.82 22.27 -49.33
CA VAL A 27 33.10 22.72 -47.96
C VAL A 27 32.61 21.71 -46.94
N LEU A 28 31.35 21.26 -47.05
CA LEU A 28 30.78 20.25 -46.15
C LEU A 28 31.56 18.94 -46.16
N LYS A 29 32.09 18.52 -47.32
CA LYS A 29 32.95 17.33 -47.42
C LYS A 29 34.24 17.50 -46.61
N ILE A 30 34.88 18.68 -46.68
CA ILE A 30 36.12 18.97 -45.93
C ILE A 30 35.83 19.00 -44.42
N ASP A 31 34.73 19.62 -44.01
CA ASP A 31 34.32 19.67 -42.60
C ASP A 31 33.99 18.28 -42.05
N TRP A 32 33.29 17.46 -42.84
CA TRP A 32 32.99 16.08 -42.46
C TRP A 32 34.27 15.26 -42.26
N LEU A 33 35.24 15.38 -43.18
CA LEU A 33 36.55 14.72 -43.07
C LEU A 33 37.34 15.20 -41.84
N ARG A 34 37.24 16.49 -41.46
CA ARG A 34 37.89 17.01 -40.25
C ARG A 34 37.25 16.46 -38.97
N LEU A 35 35.92 16.36 -38.95
CA LEU A 35 35.17 15.83 -37.80
C LEU A 35 35.42 14.32 -37.61
N THR A 36 35.58 13.55 -38.69
CA THR A 36 35.80 12.09 -38.62
C THR A 36 37.28 11.69 -38.48
N ALA A 37 38.23 12.55 -38.82
CA ALA A 37 39.67 12.31 -38.69
C ALA A 37 40.13 11.72 -37.32
N PRO A 38 39.65 12.16 -36.14
CA PRO A 38 40.03 11.53 -34.87
C PRO A 38 39.47 10.11 -34.72
N VAL A 39 38.27 9.84 -35.24
CA VAL A 39 37.64 8.50 -35.22
C VAL A 39 38.41 7.55 -36.15
N ASP A 40 38.75 7.99 -37.36
CA ASP A 40 39.56 7.20 -38.30
C ASP A 40 40.96 6.91 -37.75
N ARG A 41 41.62 7.86 -37.08
CA ARG A 41 42.90 7.63 -36.38
C ARG A 41 42.78 6.61 -35.26
N GLY A 42 41.67 6.63 -34.51
CA GLY A 42 41.36 5.62 -33.49
C GLY A 42 41.17 4.23 -34.11
N TRP A 43 40.45 4.13 -35.22
CA TRP A 43 40.26 2.88 -35.95
C TRP A 43 41.55 2.33 -36.56
N GLN A 44 42.39 3.16 -37.16
CA GLN A 44 43.69 2.73 -37.67
C GLN A 44 44.63 2.25 -36.56
N SER A 45 44.62 2.93 -35.40
CA SER A 45 45.35 2.50 -34.22
C SER A 45 44.89 1.11 -33.78
N LEU A 46 43.58 0.87 -33.67
CA LEU A 46 43.01 -0.46 -33.38
C LEU A 46 43.42 -1.53 -34.42
N TYR A 47 43.45 -1.16 -35.70
CA TYR A 47 43.82 -2.06 -36.79
C TYR A 47 45.30 -2.46 -36.77
N GLN A 48 46.20 -1.59 -36.34
CA GLN A 48 47.62 -1.92 -36.18
C GLN A 48 47.86 -2.95 -35.07
N TRP A 49 46.99 -2.97 -34.05
CA TRP A 49 47.06 -3.94 -32.95
C TRP A 49 46.44 -5.30 -33.30
N ARG A 50 45.91 -5.48 -34.52
CA ARG A 50 45.32 -6.75 -34.98
C ARG A 50 46.25 -7.95 -34.83
N ALA A 51 47.57 -7.73 -35.01
CA ALA A 51 48.58 -8.76 -34.89
C ALA A 51 48.72 -9.29 -33.45
N PHE A 52 48.25 -8.55 -32.44
CA PHE A 52 48.27 -8.97 -31.04
C PHE A 52 46.88 -9.41 -30.56
N ILE A 53 45.82 -8.73 -31.02
CA ILE A 53 44.44 -9.00 -30.63
C ILE A 53 43.98 -10.36 -31.19
N VAL A 54 44.25 -10.65 -32.46
CA VAL A 54 43.76 -11.88 -33.12
C VAL A 54 44.39 -13.14 -32.51
N PRO A 55 45.73 -13.21 -32.30
CA PRO A 55 46.33 -14.35 -31.60
C PRO A 55 45.93 -14.41 -30.12
N GLY A 56 45.82 -13.26 -29.43
CA GLY A 56 45.42 -13.21 -28.02
C GLY A 56 44.02 -13.78 -27.77
N ILE A 57 43.06 -13.47 -28.65
CA ILE A 57 41.72 -14.07 -28.60
C ILE A 57 41.78 -15.57 -28.93
N GLY A 58 42.57 -15.98 -29.92
CA GLY A 58 42.76 -17.39 -30.27
C GLY A 58 43.33 -18.23 -29.12
N ILE A 59 44.35 -17.71 -28.42
CA ILE A 59 44.96 -18.35 -27.25
C ILE A 59 43.97 -18.40 -26.09
N ALA A 60 43.24 -17.32 -25.82
CA ALA A 60 42.23 -17.28 -24.75
C ALA A 60 41.11 -18.30 -24.99
N VAL A 61 40.64 -18.43 -26.24
CA VAL A 61 39.62 -19.43 -26.63
C VAL A 61 40.19 -20.85 -26.51
N PHE A 62 41.40 -21.10 -26.99
CA PHE A 62 42.04 -22.42 -26.91
C PHE A 62 42.29 -22.86 -25.46
N CYS A 63 42.80 -21.97 -24.61
CA CYS A 63 42.98 -22.21 -23.18
C CYS A 63 41.63 -22.45 -22.47
N ALA A 64 40.56 -21.75 -22.87
CA ALA A 64 39.22 -21.94 -22.32
C ALA A 64 38.57 -23.27 -22.76
N ILE A 65 38.79 -23.72 -24.00
CA ILE A 65 38.30 -25.01 -24.53
C ILE A 65 38.95 -26.17 -23.80
N LYS A 66 40.27 -26.10 -23.55
CA LYS A 66 41.03 -27.17 -22.90
C LYS A 66 40.76 -27.28 -21.40
N SER A 67 40.40 -26.18 -20.73
CA SER A 67 40.29 -26.13 -19.27
C SER A 67 38.87 -26.37 -18.74
N LYS A 68 37.82 -25.74 -19.33
CA LYS A 68 36.41 -25.85 -18.86
C LYS A 68 35.38 -25.51 -19.97
N PRO A 69 34.89 -26.48 -20.77
CA PRO A 69 34.04 -26.21 -21.94
C PRO A 69 32.69 -25.55 -21.61
N ARG A 70 32.10 -25.82 -20.44
CA ARG A 70 30.83 -25.19 -20.01
C ARG A 70 30.95 -23.69 -19.72
N ARG A 71 32.15 -23.14 -19.47
CA ARG A 71 32.33 -21.71 -19.15
C ARG A 71 32.33 -20.81 -20.39
N LEU A 72 32.66 -21.33 -21.57
CA LEU A 72 32.70 -20.58 -22.83
C LEU A 72 31.34 -20.04 -23.28
N ILE A 73 30.24 -20.72 -22.95
CA ILE A 73 28.87 -20.27 -23.29
C ILE A 73 28.31 -19.35 -22.20
N ILE A 74 28.68 -19.56 -20.94
CA ILE A 74 28.11 -18.84 -19.79
C ILE A 74 28.66 -17.41 -19.66
N TRP A 75 29.94 -17.20 -19.98
CA TRP A 75 30.60 -15.90 -19.82
C TRP A 75 30.09 -14.81 -20.78
N PRO A 76 29.98 -15.04 -22.11
CA PRO A 76 29.43 -14.02 -23.01
C PRO A 76 27.94 -13.78 -22.71
N HIS A 77 27.16 -14.83 -22.40
CA HIS A 77 25.76 -14.65 -22.02
C HIS A 77 25.58 -13.85 -20.71
N ARG A 78 26.42 -14.07 -19.69
CA ARG A 78 26.38 -13.27 -18.45
C ARG A 78 26.83 -11.84 -18.67
N ALA A 79 27.89 -11.61 -19.44
CA ALA A 79 28.39 -10.26 -19.72
C ALA A 79 27.38 -9.43 -20.53
N VAL A 80 26.85 -9.98 -21.63
CA VAL A 80 25.83 -9.32 -22.46
C VAL A 80 24.53 -9.12 -21.67
N ARG A 81 24.09 -10.13 -20.90
CA ARG A 81 22.91 -9.98 -20.03
C ARG A 81 23.13 -8.88 -18.99
N ASN A 82 24.28 -8.81 -18.33
CA ASN A 82 24.55 -7.78 -17.31
C ASN A 82 24.60 -6.37 -17.90
N VAL A 83 25.19 -6.19 -19.09
CA VAL A 83 25.22 -4.90 -19.79
C VAL A 83 23.83 -4.47 -20.28
N LEU A 84 23.07 -5.38 -20.91
CA LEU A 84 21.72 -5.08 -21.38
C LEU A 84 20.76 -4.79 -20.21
N THR A 85 20.85 -5.58 -19.13
CA THR A 85 20.03 -5.41 -17.92
C THR A 85 20.36 -4.07 -17.25
N ARG A 86 21.64 -3.70 -17.13
CA ARG A 86 22.04 -2.36 -16.62
C ARG A 86 21.45 -1.23 -17.46
N ARG A 87 21.49 -1.35 -18.79
CA ARG A 87 20.98 -0.31 -19.69
C ARG A 87 19.45 -0.17 -19.61
N ILE A 88 18.73 -1.27 -19.43
CA ILE A 88 17.27 -1.29 -19.24
C ILE A 88 16.89 -0.70 -17.87
N THR A 89 17.61 -1.04 -16.80
CA THR A 89 17.34 -0.49 -15.46
C THR A 89 17.59 1.01 -15.35
N MET A 90 18.52 1.56 -16.16
CA MET A 90 18.83 3.00 -16.17
C MET A 90 17.70 3.90 -16.70
N ASN A 91 16.64 3.33 -17.31
CA ASN A 91 15.52 4.10 -17.87
C ASN A 91 14.20 3.92 -17.09
N ILE A 92 14.24 3.31 -15.90
CA ILE A 92 13.08 3.13 -15.04
C ILE A 92 12.90 4.39 -14.19
N VAL A 93 11.84 5.14 -14.44
CA VAL A 93 11.51 6.34 -13.66
C VAL A 93 10.45 6.01 -12.61
N PHE A 94 9.43 5.24 -13.02
CA PHE A 94 8.35 4.79 -12.16
C PHE A 94 8.33 3.27 -12.11
N LEU A 95 8.11 2.70 -10.93
CA LEU A 95 8.05 1.27 -10.71
C LEU A 95 6.77 0.92 -9.96
N GLY A 96 5.82 0.27 -10.64
CA GLY A 96 4.65 -0.32 -10.00
C GLY A 96 4.99 -1.70 -9.46
N ILE A 97 4.63 -1.96 -8.21
CA ILE A 97 4.80 -3.28 -7.60
C ILE A 97 3.45 -3.75 -7.07
N ASP A 98 2.97 -4.85 -7.65
CA ASP A 98 1.85 -5.60 -7.09
C ASP A 98 2.35 -6.49 -5.95
N LEU A 99 1.78 -6.29 -4.77
CA LEU A 99 2.21 -6.92 -3.52
C LEU A 99 1.33 -8.13 -3.19
N ALA A 100 1.91 -9.33 -3.24
CA ALA A 100 1.30 -10.51 -2.65
C ALA A 100 2.11 -11.05 -1.44
N LYS A 101 1.67 -12.17 -0.87
CA LYS A 101 2.32 -12.76 0.30
C LYS A 101 3.76 -13.20 0.02
N ASN A 102 3.96 -13.92 -1.08
CA ASN A 102 5.20 -14.63 -1.42
C ASN A 102 5.78 -14.27 -2.79
N VAL A 103 4.94 -13.84 -3.73
CA VAL A 103 5.31 -13.57 -5.11
C VAL A 103 4.86 -12.16 -5.46
N PHE A 104 5.74 -11.40 -6.10
CA PHE A 104 5.57 -9.99 -6.38
C PHE A 104 5.78 -9.76 -7.87
N GLN A 105 5.01 -8.86 -8.44
CA GLN A 105 5.14 -8.48 -9.84
C GLN A 105 5.58 -7.04 -9.94
N LEU A 106 6.70 -6.81 -10.63
CA LEU A 106 7.30 -5.50 -10.84
C LEU A 106 7.04 -5.08 -12.28
N CYS A 107 6.60 -3.84 -12.47
CA CYS A 107 6.48 -3.19 -13.76
C CYS A 107 7.15 -1.80 -13.71
N GLY A 108 8.30 -1.68 -14.37
CA GLY A 108 9.02 -0.42 -14.53
C GLY A 108 8.64 0.26 -15.84
N VAL A 109 8.26 1.53 -15.75
CA VAL A 109 7.92 2.38 -16.90
C VAL A 109 8.90 3.55 -17.00
N ASN A 110 9.14 4.00 -18.23
CA ASN A 110 9.95 5.19 -18.50
C ASN A 110 9.11 6.48 -18.32
N GLN A 111 9.73 7.64 -18.55
CA GLN A 111 9.04 8.94 -18.43
C GLN A 111 7.84 9.09 -19.37
N ALA A 112 7.83 8.39 -20.51
CA ALA A 112 6.73 8.39 -21.47
C ALA A 112 5.61 7.37 -21.11
N GLY A 113 5.73 6.66 -19.98
CA GLY A 113 4.75 5.67 -19.53
C GLY A 113 4.78 4.34 -20.29
N LYS A 114 5.84 4.09 -21.07
CA LYS A 114 6.03 2.81 -21.76
C LYS A 114 6.69 1.81 -20.79
N PRO A 115 6.15 0.57 -20.67
CA PRO A 115 6.79 -0.47 -19.87
C PRO A 115 8.13 -0.86 -20.49
N VAL A 116 9.19 -0.76 -19.70
CA VAL A 116 10.58 -1.09 -20.08
C VAL A 116 11.13 -2.25 -19.25
N TYR A 117 10.51 -2.55 -18.11
CA TYR A 117 10.95 -3.60 -17.21
C TYR A 117 9.74 -4.35 -16.65
N THR A 118 9.76 -5.67 -16.73
CA THR A 118 8.77 -6.52 -16.08
C THR A 118 9.49 -7.70 -15.45
N LYS A 119 9.26 -7.93 -14.15
CA LYS A 119 9.88 -9.06 -13.46
C LYS A 119 8.97 -9.60 -12.36
N ARG A 120 8.82 -10.92 -12.33
CA ARG A 120 8.23 -11.66 -11.21
C ARG A 120 9.33 -12.01 -10.21
N THR A 121 9.12 -11.72 -8.93
CA THR A 121 10.12 -11.97 -7.87
C THR A 121 9.51 -12.65 -6.67
N GLY A 122 10.27 -13.50 -6.00
CA GLY A 122 9.89 -14.07 -4.71
C GLY A 122 10.22 -13.12 -3.55
N ARG A 123 9.57 -13.32 -2.40
CA ARG A 123 9.77 -12.50 -1.17
C ARG A 123 11.23 -12.33 -0.78
N LYS A 124 12.02 -13.41 -0.85
CA LYS A 124 13.45 -13.41 -0.46
C LYS A 124 14.33 -12.62 -1.43
N GLU A 125 13.92 -12.53 -2.69
CA GLU A 125 14.69 -11.92 -3.78
C GLU A 125 14.28 -10.48 -4.08
N LEU A 126 13.16 -10.01 -3.52
CA LEU A 126 12.59 -8.70 -3.82
C LEU A 126 13.56 -7.56 -3.50
N LEU A 127 14.10 -7.54 -2.28
CA LEU A 127 15.06 -6.50 -1.86
C LEU A 127 16.35 -6.55 -2.67
N GLN A 128 16.85 -7.74 -2.98
CA GLN A 128 18.02 -7.91 -3.86
C GLN A 128 17.74 -7.41 -5.28
N THR A 129 16.53 -7.65 -5.79
CA THR A 129 16.12 -7.15 -7.11
C THR A 129 16.08 -5.63 -7.11
N LEU A 130 15.46 -5.01 -6.11
CA LEU A 130 15.34 -3.56 -5.99
C LEU A 130 16.69 -2.88 -5.79
N ALA A 131 17.61 -3.47 -5.02
CA ALA A 131 18.97 -2.96 -4.83
C ALA A 131 19.77 -2.86 -6.15
N ASN A 132 19.37 -3.60 -7.19
CA ASN A 132 19.99 -3.54 -8.52
C ASN A 132 19.30 -2.52 -9.46
N ILE A 133 18.21 -1.89 -9.01
CA ILE A 133 17.49 -0.85 -9.76
C ILE A 133 17.92 0.50 -9.20
N PRO A 134 18.24 1.50 -10.05
CA PRO A 134 18.56 2.84 -9.57
C PRO A 134 17.38 3.46 -8.80
N ALA A 135 17.66 4.46 -7.97
CA ALA A 135 16.64 5.18 -7.22
C ALA A 135 15.54 5.71 -8.17
N CYS A 136 14.30 5.32 -7.90
CA CYS A 136 13.13 5.61 -8.72
C CYS A 136 11.90 5.82 -7.83
N LEU A 137 10.79 6.27 -8.42
CA LEU A 137 9.52 6.41 -7.72
C LEU A 137 8.76 5.09 -7.77
N ILE A 138 8.55 4.46 -6.62
CA ILE A 138 7.84 3.20 -6.48
C ILE A 138 6.39 3.47 -6.09
N GLY A 139 5.46 2.88 -6.84
CA GLY A 139 4.05 2.81 -6.50
C GLY A 139 3.71 1.43 -5.98
N ILE A 140 3.00 1.37 -4.85
CA ILE A 140 2.42 0.13 -4.33
C ILE A 140 0.96 0.34 -3.99
N GLU A 141 0.14 -0.68 -4.22
CA GLU A 141 -1.26 -0.66 -3.79
C GLU A 141 -1.33 -0.82 -2.26
N ALA A 142 -2.28 -0.13 -1.63
CA ALA A 142 -2.54 -0.25 -0.20
C ALA A 142 -3.08 -1.65 0.12
N SER A 143 -2.21 -2.49 0.67
CA SER A 143 -2.50 -3.87 1.04
C SER A 143 -1.91 -4.24 2.41
N THR A 144 -2.24 -5.43 2.90
CA THR A 144 -1.70 -5.98 4.15
C THR A 144 -0.19 -6.20 3.99
N GLY A 145 0.61 -5.26 4.48
CA GLY A 145 2.08 -5.26 4.39
C GLY A 145 2.68 -4.13 3.56
N ALA A 146 1.86 -3.28 2.92
CA ALA A 146 2.35 -2.18 2.10
C ALA A 146 3.30 -1.23 2.87
N PHE A 147 2.94 -0.83 4.09
CA PHE A 147 3.78 0.04 4.93
C PHE A 147 5.10 -0.59 5.36
N TYR A 148 5.14 -1.92 5.56
CA TYR A 148 6.40 -2.63 5.83
C TYR A 148 7.31 -2.53 4.61
N TRP A 149 6.78 -2.87 3.43
CA TRP A 149 7.55 -2.82 2.19
C TRP A 149 7.97 -1.41 1.81
N GLN A 150 7.13 -0.41 2.03
CA GLN A 150 7.48 0.99 1.88
C GLN A 150 8.78 1.32 2.62
N ARG A 151 8.86 1.01 3.92
CA ARG A 151 10.04 1.30 4.73
C ARG A 151 11.28 0.55 4.21
N GLU A 152 11.12 -0.72 3.84
CA GLU A 152 12.24 -1.50 3.30
C GLU A 152 12.75 -0.96 1.95
N PHE A 153 11.86 -0.46 1.10
CA PHE A 153 12.25 0.12 -0.18
C PHE A 153 12.85 1.52 -0.02
N GLU A 154 12.37 2.32 0.94
CA GLU A 154 12.93 3.62 1.29
C GLU A 154 14.36 3.49 1.84
N LYS A 155 14.66 2.43 2.61
CA LYS A 155 16.04 2.12 3.06
C LYS A 155 17.02 1.87 1.90
N LEU A 156 16.53 1.40 0.77
CA LEU A 156 17.33 1.20 -0.46
C LEU A 156 17.48 2.51 -1.28
N GLY A 157 16.90 3.62 -0.81
CA GLY A 157 17.00 4.94 -1.48
C GLY A 157 15.89 5.22 -2.50
N HIS A 158 14.88 4.36 -2.60
CA HIS A 158 13.72 4.63 -3.46
C HIS A 158 12.72 5.56 -2.78
N LYS A 159 12.01 6.37 -3.58
CA LYS A 159 10.86 7.13 -3.07
C LYS A 159 9.62 6.26 -3.25
N VAL A 160 8.84 6.04 -2.21
CA VAL A 160 7.66 5.16 -2.28
C VAL A 160 6.37 5.95 -2.08
N LYS A 161 5.34 5.59 -2.83
CA LYS A 161 3.99 6.11 -2.71
C LYS A 161 2.98 4.97 -2.66
N ILE A 162 2.10 5.02 -1.67
CA ILE A 162 1.03 4.04 -1.51
C ILE A 162 -0.24 4.60 -2.15
N ILE A 163 -0.92 3.80 -2.97
CA ILE A 163 -2.13 4.17 -3.69
C ILE A 163 -3.30 3.32 -3.19
N SER A 164 -4.45 3.94 -2.93
CA SER A 164 -5.67 3.20 -2.57
C SER A 164 -6.12 2.31 -3.75
N PRO A 165 -6.57 1.06 -3.51
CA PRO A 165 -7.14 0.17 -4.53
C PRO A 165 -8.18 0.83 -5.44
N GLN A 166 -8.98 1.73 -4.85
CA GLN A 166 -10.05 2.46 -5.56
C GLN A 166 -9.50 3.34 -6.69
N TYR A 167 -8.29 3.89 -6.50
CA TYR A 167 -7.62 4.71 -7.51
C TYR A 167 -6.76 3.89 -8.48
N VAL A 168 -6.39 2.65 -8.15
CA VAL A 168 -5.67 1.76 -9.08
C VAL A 168 -6.62 1.10 -10.07
N LYS A 169 -7.81 0.67 -9.60
CA LYS A 169 -8.79 -0.08 -10.40
C LYS A 169 -9.10 0.51 -11.78
N PRO A 170 -9.28 1.84 -11.98
CA PRO A 170 -9.55 2.41 -13.30
C PRO A 170 -8.42 2.23 -14.33
N PHE A 171 -7.19 1.95 -13.89
CA PHE A 171 -6.01 1.82 -14.76
C PHE A 171 -5.73 0.36 -15.15
N VAL A 172 -6.44 -0.61 -14.58
CA VAL A 172 -6.30 -2.03 -14.92
C VAL A 172 -6.87 -2.26 -16.33
N ARG A 173 -6.03 -2.76 -17.24
CA ARG A 173 -6.41 -3.04 -18.62
C ARG A 173 -6.62 -4.54 -18.83
N GLY A 174 -7.72 -4.90 -19.49
CA GLY A 174 -8.02 -6.30 -19.85
C GLY A 174 -8.38 -7.17 -18.64
N GLN A 175 -8.04 -8.46 -18.73
CA GLN A 175 -8.30 -9.43 -17.66
C GLN A 175 -7.35 -9.22 -16.48
N LYS A 176 -7.82 -9.57 -15.28
CA LYS A 176 -7.04 -9.49 -14.06
C LYS A 176 -5.84 -10.44 -14.12
N ASN A 177 -4.64 -9.89 -13.99
CA ASN A 177 -3.42 -10.65 -13.77
C ASN A 177 -2.40 -9.75 -13.06
N ASP A 178 -1.46 -10.36 -12.33
CA ASP A 178 -0.46 -9.65 -11.53
C ASP A 178 0.35 -8.63 -12.37
N GLY A 179 0.56 -8.92 -13.66
CA GLY A 179 1.29 -8.04 -14.60
C GLY A 179 0.55 -6.74 -14.92
N ASN A 180 -0.74 -6.86 -15.24
CA ASN A 180 -1.65 -5.76 -15.53
C ASN A 180 -1.90 -4.94 -14.27
N ASP A 181 -1.99 -5.59 -13.11
CA ASP A 181 -2.15 -4.92 -11.82
C ASP A 181 -0.88 -4.09 -11.49
N ALA A 182 0.32 -4.66 -11.64
CA ALA A 182 1.58 -3.92 -11.48
C ALA A 182 1.73 -2.75 -12.46
N GLN A 183 1.29 -2.93 -13.72
CA GLN A 183 1.29 -1.86 -14.71
C GLN A 183 0.28 -0.77 -14.37
N ALA A 184 -0.92 -1.14 -13.90
CA ALA A 184 -1.94 -0.18 -13.48
C ALA A 184 -1.43 0.70 -12.33
N ILE A 185 -0.72 0.11 -11.37
CA ILE A 185 -0.08 0.85 -10.27
C ILE A 185 0.96 1.83 -10.83
N ALA A 186 1.81 1.40 -11.77
CA ALA A 186 2.80 2.28 -12.38
C ALA A 186 2.16 3.46 -13.14
N VAL A 187 1.06 3.23 -13.85
CA VAL A 187 0.32 4.26 -14.58
C VAL A 187 -0.41 5.22 -13.63
N ALA A 188 -1.00 4.68 -12.55
CA ALA A 188 -1.65 5.47 -11.51
C ALA A 188 -0.64 6.43 -10.85
N LEU A 189 0.57 5.96 -10.58
CA LEU A 189 1.65 6.74 -9.98
C LEU A 189 2.07 7.95 -10.82
N MET A 190 1.90 7.88 -12.15
CA MET A 190 2.22 8.97 -13.07
C MET A 190 1.18 10.10 -13.07
N GLN A 191 -0.01 9.88 -12.50
CA GLN A 191 -1.08 10.87 -12.57
C GLN A 191 -0.77 12.07 -11.65
N PRO A 192 -0.76 13.31 -12.17
CA PRO A 192 -0.39 14.49 -11.39
C PRO A 192 -1.39 14.83 -10.30
N THR A 193 -2.65 14.43 -10.46
CA THR A 193 -3.74 14.64 -9.50
C THR A 193 -3.92 13.48 -8.51
N MET A 194 -3.03 12.48 -8.54
CA MET A 194 -3.15 11.28 -7.71
C MET A 194 -3.09 11.60 -6.22
N GLN A 195 -3.98 10.98 -5.46
CA GLN A 195 -4.00 11.04 -4.00
C GLN A 195 -3.33 9.79 -3.45
N PHE A 196 -2.38 10.00 -2.54
CA PHE A 196 -1.60 8.94 -1.93
C PHE A 196 -2.02 8.71 -0.49
N VAL A 197 -1.94 7.45 -0.05
CA VAL A 197 -2.12 7.11 1.36
C VAL A 197 -0.90 7.61 2.13
N PRO A 198 -1.08 8.37 3.22
CA PRO A 198 0.03 8.87 4.00
C PRO A 198 0.83 7.74 4.64
N PRO A 199 2.17 7.89 4.74
CA PRO A 199 3.03 6.92 5.39
C PRO A 199 2.64 6.76 6.86
N LYS A 200 2.78 5.56 7.39
CA LYS A 200 2.51 5.25 8.80
C LYS A 200 3.76 4.73 9.48
N SER A 201 4.05 5.29 10.64
CA SER A 201 5.07 4.79 11.55
C SER A 201 4.66 3.41 12.11
N PRO A 202 5.63 2.56 12.50
CA PRO A 202 5.34 1.30 13.18
C PRO A 202 4.43 1.49 14.40
N GLU A 203 4.68 2.52 15.20
CA GLU A 203 3.93 2.84 16.41
C GLU A 203 2.45 3.14 16.08
N GLN A 204 2.19 3.88 15.00
CA GLN A 204 0.82 4.10 14.52
C GLN A 204 0.15 2.81 14.03
N GLN A 205 0.90 1.91 13.38
CA GLN A 205 0.37 0.62 12.96
C GLN A 205 0.02 -0.26 14.16
N ASP A 206 0.82 -0.20 15.23
CA ASP A 206 0.58 -0.94 16.47
C ASP A 206 -0.67 -0.43 17.19
N ILE A 207 -0.86 0.89 17.25
CA ILE A 207 -2.10 1.48 17.80
C ILE A 207 -3.30 1.06 16.95
N GLN A 208 -3.21 1.06 15.61
CA GLN A 208 -4.30 0.54 14.78
C GLN A 208 -4.57 -0.96 15.02
N ALA A 209 -3.51 -1.75 15.22
CA ALA A 209 -3.64 -3.17 15.51
C ALA A 209 -4.34 -3.42 16.85
N LEU A 210 -4.00 -2.62 17.88
CA LEU A 210 -4.64 -2.61 19.19
C LEU A 210 -6.15 -2.38 19.08
N HIS A 211 -6.53 -1.34 18.34
CA HIS A 211 -7.92 -0.99 18.05
C HIS A 211 -8.68 -2.11 17.32
N ARG A 212 -8.09 -2.68 16.27
CA ARG A 212 -8.69 -3.81 15.52
C ARG A 212 -8.82 -5.07 16.37
N ALA A 213 -7.83 -5.37 17.22
CA ALA A 213 -7.87 -6.51 18.12
C ALA A 213 -9.03 -6.36 19.12
N ARG A 214 -9.13 -5.20 19.77
CA ARG A 214 -10.27 -4.87 20.65
C ARG A 214 -11.60 -5.05 19.94
N GLN A 215 -11.75 -4.47 18.74
CA GLN A 215 -12.99 -4.52 17.98
C GLN A 215 -13.41 -5.96 17.66
N ARG A 216 -12.44 -6.83 17.32
CA ARG A 216 -12.69 -8.25 17.10
C ARG A 216 -13.24 -8.92 18.37
N ILE A 217 -12.65 -8.66 19.54
CA ILE A 217 -13.12 -9.24 20.81
C ILE A 217 -14.51 -8.72 21.18
N VAL A 218 -14.79 -7.43 20.97
CA VAL A 218 -16.14 -6.85 21.17
C VAL A 218 -17.17 -7.57 20.30
N ASN A 219 -16.86 -7.79 19.02
CA ASN A 219 -17.75 -8.49 18.10
C ASN A 219 -17.97 -9.95 18.53
N HIS A 220 -16.92 -10.65 18.97
CA HIS A 220 -17.06 -12.00 19.53
C HIS A 220 -17.95 -12.03 20.77
N ARG A 221 -17.79 -11.07 21.70
CA ARG A 221 -18.63 -10.96 22.89
C ARG A 221 -20.11 -10.82 22.51
N THR A 222 -20.41 -9.94 21.56
CA THR A 222 -21.78 -9.76 21.06
C THR A 222 -22.32 -11.03 20.40
N ALA A 223 -21.52 -11.71 19.58
CA ALA A 223 -21.90 -12.96 18.94
C ALA A 223 -22.19 -14.08 19.98
N THR A 224 -21.36 -14.22 21.01
CA THR A 224 -21.57 -15.16 22.11
C THR A 224 -22.87 -14.87 22.86
N VAL A 225 -23.16 -13.59 23.15
CA VAL A 225 -24.44 -13.21 23.78
C VAL A 225 -25.62 -13.54 22.87
N CYS A 226 -25.55 -13.24 21.57
CA CYS A 226 -26.61 -13.59 20.62
C CYS A 226 -26.82 -15.11 20.55
N GLN A 227 -25.75 -15.91 20.59
CA GLN A 227 -25.84 -17.36 20.61
C GLN A 227 -26.54 -17.87 21.89
N ILE A 228 -26.13 -17.41 23.07
CA ILE A 228 -26.77 -17.78 24.34
C ILE A 228 -28.26 -17.40 24.31
N ARG A 229 -28.57 -16.22 23.80
CA ARG A 229 -29.97 -15.75 23.67
C ARG A 229 -30.80 -16.63 22.77
N GLY A 230 -30.26 -17.09 21.63
CA GLY A 230 -30.95 -18.03 20.73
C GLY A 230 -31.23 -19.36 21.42
N LEU A 231 -30.22 -19.94 22.07
CA LEU A 231 -30.35 -21.23 22.77
C LEU A 231 -31.38 -21.20 23.92
N LEU A 232 -31.48 -20.07 24.62
CA LEU A 232 -32.47 -19.87 25.68
C LEU A 232 -33.87 -19.62 25.12
N LEU A 233 -33.97 -18.89 24.00
CA LEU A 233 -35.23 -18.66 23.32
C LEU A 233 -35.84 -19.95 22.78
N ASP A 234 -35.01 -20.89 22.30
CA ASP A 234 -35.44 -22.25 21.91
C ASP A 234 -36.07 -23.04 23.08
N ARG A 235 -35.94 -22.57 24.31
CA ARG A 235 -36.57 -23.13 25.52
C ARG A 235 -37.63 -22.21 26.13
N GLY A 236 -38.05 -21.20 25.39
CA GLY A 236 -39.06 -20.24 25.85
C GLY A 236 -38.56 -19.24 26.89
N ILE A 237 -37.24 -19.08 27.06
CA ILE A 237 -36.64 -18.16 28.04
C ILE A 237 -36.09 -16.92 27.31
N PRO A 238 -36.85 -15.81 27.22
CA PRO A 238 -36.39 -14.61 26.53
C PRO A 238 -35.40 -13.80 27.40
N ILE A 239 -34.30 -13.36 26.79
CA ILE A 239 -33.36 -12.40 27.39
C ILE A 239 -33.25 -11.14 26.52
N GLY A 240 -33.24 -9.97 27.17
CA GLY A 240 -33.00 -8.67 26.53
C GLY A 240 -31.65 -8.57 25.82
N SER A 241 -31.56 -7.70 24.80
CA SER A 241 -30.37 -7.56 23.95
C SER A 241 -29.16 -6.89 24.59
N ALA A 242 -29.35 -6.18 25.71
CA ALA A 242 -28.27 -5.46 26.37
C ALA A 242 -27.27 -6.41 27.04
N ILE A 243 -25.97 -6.16 26.84
CA ILE A 243 -24.87 -6.93 27.42
C ILE A 243 -24.94 -6.96 28.96
N SER A 244 -25.33 -5.83 29.57
CA SER A 244 -25.51 -5.73 31.03
C SER A 244 -26.69 -6.56 31.55
N ARG A 245 -27.72 -6.79 30.71
CA ARG A 245 -28.83 -7.68 31.05
C ARG A 245 -28.39 -9.14 30.93
N ALA A 246 -27.71 -9.51 29.85
CA ALA A 246 -27.17 -10.86 29.69
C ALA A 246 -26.25 -11.24 30.86
N ARG A 247 -25.36 -10.33 31.28
CA ARG A 247 -24.44 -10.56 32.41
C ARG A 247 -25.16 -10.90 33.72
N ARG A 248 -26.30 -10.26 33.99
CA ARG A 248 -27.09 -10.44 35.23
C ARG A 248 -28.08 -11.60 35.14
N ALA A 249 -28.73 -11.78 33.99
CA ALA A 249 -29.80 -12.75 33.84
C ALA A 249 -29.31 -14.20 33.69
N ILE A 250 -28.18 -14.41 32.99
CA ILE A 250 -27.70 -15.77 32.69
C ILE A 250 -27.39 -16.58 33.97
N PRO A 251 -26.69 -16.06 34.99
CA PRO A 251 -26.48 -16.79 36.24
C PRO A 251 -27.78 -17.20 36.93
N LEU A 252 -28.75 -16.27 37.03
CA LEU A 252 -30.05 -16.51 37.65
C LEU A 252 -30.83 -17.62 36.93
N ILE A 253 -30.76 -17.66 35.59
CA ILE A 253 -31.38 -18.72 34.78
C ILE A 253 -30.67 -20.06 34.98
N LEU A 254 -29.35 -20.06 35.14
CA LEU A 254 -28.60 -21.30 35.37
C LEU A 254 -28.87 -21.89 36.77
N GLU A 255 -29.12 -21.04 37.76
CA GLU A 255 -29.45 -21.42 39.16
C GLU A 255 -30.89 -21.90 39.33
N ASP A 256 -31.83 -21.35 38.55
CA ASP A 256 -33.24 -21.75 38.59
C ASP A 256 -33.43 -23.18 38.06
N ALA A 257 -33.66 -24.15 38.97
CA ALA A 257 -33.87 -25.55 38.64
C ALA A 257 -35.21 -25.82 37.91
N GLU A 258 -36.20 -24.95 38.07
CA GLU A 258 -37.59 -25.16 37.64
C GLU A 258 -37.84 -24.73 36.19
N ASN A 259 -36.91 -24.01 35.56
CA ASN A 259 -37.08 -23.49 34.19
C ASN A 259 -36.99 -24.53 33.05
N GLY A 260 -36.99 -25.82 33.36
CA GLY A 260 -37.02 -26.89 32.35
C GLY A 260 -35.75 -27.07 31.52
N LEU A 261 -34.64 -26.39 31.86
CA LEU A 261 -33.36 -26.59 31.17
C LEU A 261 -32.72 -27.93 31.57
N SER A 262 -32.43 -28.76 30.55
CA SER A 262 -31.69 -30.01 30.75
C SER A 262 -30.26 -29.76 31.26
N SER A 263 -29.70 -30.74 31.97
CA SER A 263 -28.32 -30.68 32.50
C SER A 263 -27.26 -30.45 31.41
N ARG A 264 -27.49 -30.94 30.20
CA ARG A 264 -26.62 -30.69 29.04
C ARG A 264 -26.69 -29.22 28.62
N MET A 265 -27.89 -28.66 28.49
CA MET A 265 -28.06 -27.27 28.07
C MET A 265 -27.51 -26.30 29.12
N ARG A 266 -27.72 -26.55 30.41
CA ARG A 266 -27.15 -25.75 31.50
C ARG A 266 -25.62 -25.69 31.41
N ARG A 267 -24.96 -26.83 31.22
CA ARG A 267 -23.50 -26.89 31.02
C ARG A 267 -23.05 -26.14 29.77
N THR A 268 -23.75 -26.33 28.64
CA THR A 268 -23.43 -25.60 27.39
C THR A 268 -23.52 -24.08 27.58
N ILE A 269 -24.58 -23.60 28.24
CA ILE A 269 -24.76 -22.16 28.49
C ILE A 269 -23.73 -21.64 29.50
N ALA A 270 -23.39 -22.42 30.53
CA ALA A 270 -22.35 -22.08 31.50
C ALA A 270 -20.99 -21.86 30.81
N GLU A 271 -20.56 -22.78 29.94
CA GLU A 271 -19.32 -22.64 29.16
C GLU A 271 -19.32 -21.38 28.27
N LEU A 272 -20.45 -21.10 27.60
CA LEU A 272 -20.60 -19.88 26.80
C LEU A 272 -20.60 -18.62 27.67
N TYR A 273 -21.12 -18.69 28.89
CA TYR A 273 -21.10 -17.59 29.85
C TYR A 273 -19.69 -17.31 30.38
N ASP A 274 -18.90 -18.35 30.64
CA ASP A 274 -17.50 -18.22 31.00
C ASP A 274 -16.68 -17.59 29.87
N LEU A 275 -16.89 -18.02 28.62
CA LEU A 275 -16.32 -17.35 27.45
C LEU A 275 -16.74 -15.88 27.38
N PHE A 276 -18.02 -15.57 27.60
CA PHE A 276 -18.52 -14.20 27.64
C PHE A 276 -17.79 -13.34 28.70
N ASN A 277 -17.55 -13.90 29.89
CA ASN A 277 -16.83 -13.23 30.96
C ASN A 277 -15.35 -13.04 30.62
N ASP A 278 -14.70 -14.05 30.02
CA ASP A 278 -13.32 -13.96 29.55
C ASP A 278 -13.14 -12.88 28.48
N LEU A 279 -14.02 -12.85 27.48
CA LEU A 279 -14.05 -11.79 26.47
C LEU A 279 -14.21 -10.41 27.12
N GLY A 280 -15.04 -10.29 28.16
CA GLY A 280 -15.16 -9.07 28.97
C GLY A 280 -13.83 -8.63 29.60
N ARG A 281 -13.09 -9.55 30.22
CA ARG A 281 -11.77 -9.27 30.81
C ARG A 281 -10.75 -8.84 29.76
N ARG A 282 -10.73 -9.51 28.60
CA ARG A 282 -9.83 -9.17 27.47
C ARG A 282 -10.15 -7.80 26.86
N ILE A 283 -11.42 -7.41 26.78
CA ILE A 283 -11.81 -6.05 26.34
C ILE A 283 -11.27 -5.02 27.31
N HIS A 284 -11.37 -5.25 28.62
CA HIS A 284 -10.82 -4.34 29.63
C HIS A 284 -9.31 -4.20 29.54
N PHE A 285 -8.60 -5.29 29.24
CA PHE A 285 -7.16 -5.24 28.96
C PHE A 285 -6.86 -4.27 27.80
N PHE A 286 -7.53 -4.43 26.65
CA PHE A 286 -7.33 -3.52 25.52
C PHE A 286 -7.78 -2.08 25.80
N ASP A 287 -8.84 -1.90 26.58
CA ASP A 287 -9.30 -0.57 27.01
C ASP A 287 -8.24 0.16 27.85
N LYS A 288 -7.54 -0.55 28.75
CA LYS A 288 -6.42 0.02 29.52
C LYS A 288 -5.24 0.37 28.63
N GLU A 289 -4.88 -0.48 27.68
CA GLU A 289 -3.79 -0.21 26.75
C GLU A 289 -4.08 1.05 25.90
N ILE A 290 -5.31 1.20 25.40
CA ILE A 290 -5.74 2.40 24.67
C ILE A 290 -5.66 3.64 25.56
N GLU A 291 -6.07 3.54 26.82
CA GLU A 291 -5.97 4.65 27.79
C GLU A 291 -4.52 5.04 28.06
N THR A 292 -3.61 4.07 28.15
CA THR A 292 -2.16 4.32 28.27
C THR A 292 -1.63 5.09 27.06
N VAL A 293 -1.97 4.63 25.84
CA VAL A 293 -1.60 5.33 24.60
C VAL A 293 -2.17 6.75 24.56
N PHE A 294 -3.41 6.93 25.00
CA PHE A 294 -4.06 8.23 25.07
C PHE A 294 -3.31 9.20 26.01
N ARG A 295 -2.91 8.73 27.19
CA ARG A 295 -2.16 9.53 28.18
C ARG A 295 -0.76 9.90 27.72
N GLN A 296 -0.10 9.02 26.97
CA GLN A 296 1.26 9.26 26.47
C GLN A 296 1.31 10.23 25.27
N SER A 297 0.18 10.45 24.59
CA SER A 297 0.13 11.25 23.36
C SER A 297 -0.59 12.58 23.56
N GLU A 298 0.17 13.68 23.56
CA GLU A 298 -0.39 15.05 23.57
C GLU A 298 -1.32 15.32 22.38
N ALA A 299 -1.07 14.69 21.23
CA ALA A 299 -1.92 14.84 20.05
C ALA A 299 -3.31 14.26 20.30
N CYS A 300 -3.39 13.09 20.96
CA CYS A 300 -4.65 12.46 21.34
C CYS A 300 -5.41 13.34 22.35
N GLN A 301 -4.71 13.85 23.38
CA GLN A 301 -5.32 14.73 24.38
C GLN A 301 -5.88 16.02 23.79
N ARG A 302 -5.18 16.62 22.81
CA ARG A 302 -5.68 17.79 22.09
C ARG A 302 -6.96 17.50 21.31
N ILE A 303 -7.03 16.36 20.63
CA ILE A 303 -8.20 15.94 19.86
C ILE A 303 -9.40 15.64 20.78
N ALA A 304 -9.17 15.04 21.95
CA ALA A 304 -10.23 14.76 22.92
C ALA A 304 -10.87 16.02 23.56
N LYS A 305 -10.28 17.21 23.41
CA LYS A 305 -10.91 18.47 23.82
C LYS A 305 -12.15 18.81 22.98
N VAL A 306 -12.28 18.20 21.80
CA VAL A 306 -13.46 18.35 20.95
C VAL A 306 -14.63 17.60 21.60
N LYS A 307 -15.77 18.28 21.76
CA LYS A 307 -16.97 17.72 22.37
C LYS A 307 -17.42 16.46 21.62
N GLY A 308 -17.54 15.34 22.35
CA GLY A 308 -17.94 14.05 21.79
C GLY A 308 -16.79 13.21 21.22
N ILE A 309 -15.53 13.56 21.52
CA ILE A 309 -14.37 12.72 21.20
C ILE A 309 -13.76 12.19 22.49
N GLY A 310 -14.00 10.92 22.80
CA GLY A 310 -13.37 10.22 23.91
C GLY A 310 -11.98 9.65 23.58
N PRO A 311 -11.28 9.08 24.57
CA PRO A 311 -9.93 8.52 24.41
C PRO A 311 -9.80 7.53 23.25
N LYS A 312 -10.73 6.59 23.13
CA LYS A 312 -10.77 5.58 22.05
C LYS A 312 -10.86 6.22 20.67
N THR A 313 -11.72 7.22 20.52
CA THR A 313 -11.91 7.91 19.24
C THR A 313 -10.68 8.76 18.92
N ALA A 314 -10.12 9.46 19.91
CA ALA A 314 -8.92 10.27 19.74
C ALA A 314 -7.69 9.45 19.30
N THR A 315 -7.45 8.31 19.96
CA THR A 315 -6.32 7.42 19.60
C THR A 315 -6.50 6.80 18.22
N ALA A 316 -7.72 6.38 17.86
CA ALA A 316 -8.02 5.86 16.53
C ALA A 316 -7.78 6.90 15.43
N VAL A 317 -8.17 8.16 15.66
CA VAL A 317 -7.95 9.28 14.74
C VAL A 317 -6.47 9.54 14.51
N VAL A 318 -5.68 9.62 15.58
CA VAL A 318 -4.23 9.86 15.48
C VAL A 318 -3.51 8.70 14.78
N ALA A 319 -3.91 7.47 15.09
CA ALA A 319 -3.36 6.28 14.46
C ALA A 319 -3.73 6.17 12.97
N ALA A 320 -4.91 6.67 12.58
CA ALA A 320 -5.39 6.69 11.20
C ALA A 320 -4.70 7.76 10.33
N ILE A 321 -4.59 8.98 10.85
CA ILE A 321 -4.31 10.20 10.09
C ILE A 321 -2.85 10.64 10.22
N GLY A 322 -2.18 10.38 11.34
CA GLY A 322 -0.84 10.91 11.59
C GLY A 322 -0.79 12.43 11.58
N LYS A 323 -0.07 13.04 10.64
CA LYS A 323 0.05 14.49 10.55
C LYS A 323 -1.16 15.07 9.81
N GLY A 324 -2.03 15.79 10.53
CA GLY A 324 -3.22 16.43 9.95
C GLY A 324 -2.94 17.40 8.79
N THR A 325 -1.70 17.86 8.62
CA THR A 325 -1.24 18.67 7.47
C THR A 325 -1.29 17.94 6.14
N GLU A 326 -1.44 16.61 6.14
CA GLU A 326 -1.47 15.79 4.93
C GLU A 326 -2.83 15.84 4.21
N PHE A 327 -3.85 16.46 4.82
CA PHE A 327 -5.19 16.59 4.26
C PHE A 327 -5.64 18.05 4.16
N LYS A 328 -6.16 18.44 3.00
CA LYS A 328 -6.74 19.78 2.79
C LYS A 328 -8.11 19.93 3.48
N ASN A 329 -8.88 18.86 3.59
CA ASN A 329 -10.19 18.82 4.24
C ASN A 329 -10.58 17.37 4.65
N GLY A 330 -11.66 17.23 5.43
CA GLY A 330 -12.16 15.91 5.90
C GLY A 330 -12.69 14.99 4.79
N CYS A 331 -13.03 15.52 3.62
CA CYS A 331 -13.46 14.72 2.46
C CYS A 331 -12.26 14.03 1.76
N CYS A 332 -11.09 14.70 1.70
CA CYS A 332 -9.86 14.06 1.26
C CYS A 332 -9.42 12.93 2.21
N MET A 333 -9.73 13.05 3.51
CA MET A 333 -9.45 12.03 4.51
C MET A 333 -10.27 10.75 4.26
N THR A 334 -11.57 10.86 4.00
CA THR A 334 -12.45 9.72 3.68
C THR A 334 -12.06 9.05 2.36
N GLY A 335 -11.70 9.82 1.33
CA GLY A 335 -11.27 9.31 0.02
C GLY A 335 -9.93 8.55 0.05
N SER A 336 -9.02 8.90 0.97
CA SER A 336 -7.71 8.24 1.09
C SER A 336 -7.74 6.80 1.62
N GLY A 337 -8.91 6.30 2.06
CA GLY A 337 -9.02 5.00 2.72
C GLY A 337 -8.37 4.95 4.12
N SER A 338 -7.92 6.09 4.64
CA SER A 338 -7.34 6.22 5.98
C SER A 338 -8.40 6.24 7.08
N THR A 339 -9.66 6.53 6.75
CA THR A 339 -10.78 6.49 7.70
C THR A 339 -11.13 5.07 8.12
N PRO A 340 -11.18 4.75 9.43
CA PRO A 340 -11.72 3.49 9.89
C PRO A 340 -13.26 3.54 9.80
N ALA A 341 -13.81 3.37 8.59
CA ALA A 341 -15.23 3.56 8.29
C ALA A 341 -16.20 2.74 9.17
N PHE A 342 -15.72 1.64 9.77
CA PHE A 342 -16.51 0.81 10.69
C PHE A 342 -16.38 1.24 12.16
N GLU A 343 -15.24 1.80 12.54
CA GLU A 343 -14.90 2.15 13.93
C GLU A 343 -15.67 3.39 14.41
N TRP A 344 -15.98 4.33 13.50
CA TRP A 344 -16.83 5.49 13.79
C TRP A 344 -18.29 5.12 14.09
N ARG A 345 -18.81 4.09 13.42
CA ARG A 345 -20.20 3.64 13.61
C ARG A 345 -20.36 2.94 14.98
N GLN A 346 -19.29 2.30 15.46
CA GLN A 346 -19.25 1.63 16.77
C GLN A 346 -18.84 2.55 17.92
N ALA A 347 -17.91 3.49 17.73
CA ALA A 347 -17.59 4.50 18.73
C ALA A 347 -18.80 5.40 19.04
N GLY A 348 -19.57 5.79 18.01
CA GLY A 348 -20.83 6.50 18.19
C GLY A 348 -21.90 5.66 18.90
N ALA A 349 -21.94 4.34 18.66
CA ALA A 349 -22.89 3.44 19.33
C ALA A 349 -22.50 3.14 20.80
N ASP A 350 -21.22 2.93 21.09
CA ASP A 350 -20.69 2.70 22.44
C ASP A 350 -20.82 3.97 23.30
N GLU A 351 -20.55 5.16 22.75
CA GLU A 351 -20.70 6.45 23.44
C GLU A 351 -22.19 6.83 23.62
N TYR A 352 -23.06 6.48 22.67
CA TYR A 352 -24.51 6.62 22.84
C TYR A 352 -25.04 5.70 23.95
N ASP A 353 -24.52 4.48 24.06
CA ASP A 353 -24.89 3.53 25.12
C ASP A 353 -24.31 3.94 26.49
N GLU A 354 -23.15 4.61 26.53
CA GLU A 354 -22.55 5.20 27.73
C GLU A 354 -23.28 6.48 28.19
N LYS A 355 -23.64 7.39 27.26
CA LYS A 355 -24.51 8.53 27.55
C LYS A 355 -25.91 8.10 27.98
N ARG A 356 -26.43 6.98 27.47
CA ARG A 356 -27.67 6.38 27.96
C ARG A 356 -27.53 5.80 29.37
N ARG A 357 -26.36 5.25 29.75
CA ARG A 357 -26.05 4.89 31.15
C ARG A 357 -26.00 6.10 32.06
N GLN A 358 -25.37 7.21 31.65
CA GLN A 358 -25.35 8.44 32.43
C GLN A 358 -26.75 9.05 32.57
N ALA A 359 -27.49 9.17 31.47
CA ALA A 359 -28.85 9.70 31.48
C ALA A 359 -29.79 8.85 32.36
N SER A 360 -29.69 7.51 32.30
CA SER A 360 -30.48 6.62 33.16
C SER A 360 -30.05 6.63 34.62
N ALA A 361 -28.80 6.97 34.95
CA ALA A 361 -28.36 7.23 36.32
C ALA A 361 -28.91 8.56 36.87
N ASP A 362 -28.96 9.61 36.04
CA ASP A 362 -29.52 10.92 36.40
C ASP A 362 -31.07 10.90 36.45
N THR A 363 -31.72 10.02 35.69
CA THR A 363 -33.18 9.81 35.79
C THR A 363 -33.57 8.94 37.00
N PHE A 364 -32.63 8.19 37.58
CA PHE A 364 -32.89 7.37 38.77
C PHE A 364 -32.88 8.20 40.07
N TYR A 365 -32.32 9.41 40.06
CA TYR A 365 -32.33 10.34 41.20
C TYR A 365 -33.45 11.39 41.17
N SER A 366 -34.33 11.38 40.17
CA SER A 366 -35.42 12.38 40.05
C SER A 366 -36.85 11.80 40.06
N TRP A 367 -37.04 10.48 40.17
CA TRP A 367 -38.38 9.87 40.26
C TRP A 367 -38.49 8.91 41.45
N CYS A 368 -38.59 9.48 42.65
CA CYS A 368 -39.28 8.84 43.78
C CYS A 368 -40.14 9.86 44.54
N PRO A 369 -41.42 10.02 44.18
CA PRO A 369 -42.39 10.73 45.01
C PRO A 369 -43.36 9.75 45.70
N ARG A 370 -42.90 8.59 46.19
CA ARG A 370 -43.81 7.63 46.86
C ARG A 370 -43.29 6.90 48.11
N CYS A 371 -42.33 7.48 48.83
CA CYS A 371 -41.96 7.03 50.19
C CYS A 371 -41.95 8.19 51.21
N ARG A 372 -42.95 9.08 51.17
CA ARG A 372 -43.29 9.98 52.29
C ARG A 372 -44.81 10.01 52.47
N GLN A 373 -45.33 9.07 53.25
CA GLN A 373 -46.51 9.17 54.14
C GLN A 373 -47.08 7.75 54.36
N GLY A 374 -47.32 7.42 55.62
CA GLY A 374 -47.52 6.07 56.12
C GLY A 374 -48.83 5.40 55.68
N CYS A 375 -48.79 4.07 55.68
CA CYS A 375 -49.98 3.23 55.70
C CYS A 375 -50.46 3.10 57.16
N HIS A 376 -51.63 3.68 57.43
CA HIS A 376 -52.60 3.10 58.34
C HIS A 376 -53.67 2.42 57.47
N GLU A 377 -54.12 1.27 57.97
CA GLU A 377 -55.20 0.37 57.51
C GLU A 377 -54.92 -0.54 56.31
#